data_AF-T1D0E7-F1
#
_entry.id   AF-T1D0E7-F1
#
_cell.length_a   1.000
_cell.length_b   1.000
_cell.length_c   1.000
_cell.angle_alpha   90.00
_cell.angle_beta   90.00
_cell.angle_gamma   90.00
#
_symmetry.space_group_name_H-M   'P 1'
#
loop_
_entity.id
_entity.type
_entity.pdbx_description
1 polymer ?
#
loop_
_entity_poly.entity_id
_entity_poly.type
_entity_poly.pdbx_seq_one_letter_code
_entity_poly.pdbx_strand_id
1 'polypeptide(L)'
;MFRDLVGSPRQWGQGRIPLVEVYAELPANAYFTSKGFAQALVEMITFPRLSWMKGSVHREAVEVFEREVDQARAQLDGVDYSRVPETRLWGIFAQLARTRALKTVSVEQAASLCVVRRNKQPADHILHLMGIAEQLELNFVLTGVTAMSELWMTRPEIRRRAHIVWMRPYSPYREEDCKHFVDLLRAIENEYAVEQGVLRGMIEDLFVETGGIVGELIRLADDSRMRAQQAGREAIREADLRASFHNDAAAQQMWWDVCQFEKLCAPGDPSVLKKQLLHELPPKKRRA
;
A
#
# COMPACT_ATOMS: atom_id res chain seq x y z
N MET A 1 12.21 2.11 -5.42
CA MET A 1 11.77 0.86 -6.07
C MET A 1 11.28 1.10 -7.51
N PHE A 2 10.19 1.85 -7.75
CA PHE A 2 9.67 2.02 -9.12
C PHE A 2 10.60 2.77 -10.09
N ARG A 3 11.50 3.61 -9.58
CA ARG A 3 12.45 4.42 -10.38
C ARG A 3 13.39 3.56 -11.23
N ASP A 4 13.97 2.52 -10.63
CA ASP A 4 14.92 1.65 -11.31
C ASP A 4 14.23 0.75 -12.35
N LEU A 5 12.92 0.52 -12.18
CA LEU A 5 12.12 -0.34 -13.04
C LEU A 5 11.77 0.34 -14.37
N VAL A 6 11.63 1.67 -14.37
CA VAL A 6 11.15 2.45 -15.53
C VAL A 6 12.21 3.36 -16.15
N GLY A 7 13.32 3.62 -15.45
CA GLY A 7 14.39 4.50 -15.94
C GLY A 7 13.97 5.97 -16.08
N SER A 8 14.64 6.69 -16.97
CA SER A 8 14.45 8.14 -17.14
C SER A 8 13.23 8.47 -18.03
N PRO A 9 12.40 9.48 -17.69
CA PRO A 9 11.27 9.92 -18.54
C PRO A 9 11.67 10.29 -19.96
N ARG A 10 12.89 10.82 -20.15
CA ARG A 10 13.43 11.18 -21.48
C ARG A 10 13.58 9.96 -22.41
N GLN A 11 13.66 8.75 -21.85
CA GLN A 11 13.90 7.52 -22.60
C GLN A 11 12.62 6.74 -22.89
N TRP A 12 11.47 7.13 -22.32
CA TRP A 12 10.22 6.40 -22.52
C TRP A 12 9.72 6.49 -23.96
N GLY A 13 10.06 7.58 -24.66
CA GLY A 13 9.51 7.92 -25.96
C GLY A 13 8.28 8.81 -25.85
N GLN A 14 8.00 9.57 -26.90
CA GLN A 14 6.95 10.60 -26.86
C GLN A 14 5.58 10.02 -26.51
N GLY A 15 4.93 10.62 -25.52
CA GLY A 15 3.60 10.24 -25.07
C GLY A 15 3.51 8.89 -24.35
N ARG A 16 4.62 8.19 -24.10
CA ARG A 16 4.61 6.90 -23.38
C ARG A 16 4.73 7.11 -21.88
N ILE A 17 4.10 6.21 -21.14
CA ILE A 17 4.23 6.14 -19.68
C ILE A 17 4.21 4.67 -19.24
N PRO A 18 5.37 4.12 -18.81
CA PRO A 18 5.47 2.71 -18.47
C PRO A 18 4.80 2.37 -17.12
N LEU A 19 4.59 3.35 -16.26
CA LEU A 19 3.99 3.16 -14.94
C LEU A 19 3.04 4.29 -14.57
N VAL A 20 1.87 3.93 -14.04
CA VAL A 20 0.95 4.86 -13.37
C VAL A 20 0.74 4.42 -11.93
N GLU A 21 0.52 5.40 -11.06
CA GLU A 21 0.11 5.20 -9.68
C GLU A 21 -1.35 5.63 -9.54
N VAL A 22 -2.17 4.79 -8.92
CA VAL A 22 -3.59 5.03 -8.70
C VAL A 22 -3.96 4.65 -7.28
N TYR A 23 -4.81 5.44 -6.64
CA TYR A 23 -5.35 5.10 -5.32
C TYR A 23 -6.66 4.31 -5.49
N ALA A 24 -6.78 3.21 -4.76
CA ALA A 24 -8.06 2.53 -4.60
C ALA A 24 -8.91 3.33 -3.59
N GLU A 25 -9.61 4.34 -4.10
CA GLU A 25 -10.43 5.20 -3.26
C GLU A 25 -11.83 4.63 -3.05
N LEU A 26 -12.38 4.92 -1.87
CA LEU A 26 -13.80 4.75 -1.60
C LEU A 26 -14.51 6.05 -2.02
N PRO A 27 -15.51 6.00 -2.92
CA PRO A 27 -16.31 7.17 -3.22
C PRO A 27 -17.00 7.70 -1.95
N ALA A 28 -17.33 8.99 -1.90
CA ALA A 28 -17.93 9.62 -0.73
C ALA A 28 -19.12 8.80 -0.18
N ASN A 29 -19.00 8.34 1.08
CA ASN A 29 -19.93 7.47 1.82
C ASN A 29 -20.10 6.01 1.35
N ALA A 30 -19.15 5.43 0.61
CA ALA A 30 -19.42 4.22 -0.18
C ALA A 30 -18.44 3.04 -0.02
N TYR A 31 -18.89 1.92 -0.59
CA TYR A 31 -18.12 0.72 -0.91
C TYR A 31 -17.27 0.94 -2.16
N PHE A 32 -16.20 0.16 -2.31
CA PHE A 32 -15.42 0.11 -3.53
C PHE A 32 -16.30 -0.22 -4.74
N THR A 33 -16.01 0.43 -5.88
CA THR A 33 -16.68 0.16 -7.14
C THR A 33 -15.67 0.03 -8.28
N SER A 34 -15.83 -1.04 -9.07
CA SER A 34 -15.00 -1.29 -10.26
C SER A 34 -15.11 -0.14 -11.28
N LYS A 35 -16.29 0.45 -11.45
CA LYS A 35 -16.49 1.66 -12.27
C LYS A 35 -15.64 2.84 -11.80
N GLY A 36 -15.67 3.18 -10.50
CA GLY A 36 -14.89 4.29 -9.96
C GLY A 36 -13.39 4.07 -10.13
N PHE A 37 -12.94 2.83 -9.91
CA PHE A 37 -11.55 2.46 -10.13
C PHE A 37 -11.14 2.54 -11.61
N ALA A 38 -11.98 2.07 -12.54
CA ALA A 38 -11.73 2.20 -13.97
C ALA A 38 -11.64 3.67 -14.42
N GLN A 39 -12.48 4.55 -13.86
CA GLN A 39 -12.40 5.99 -14.10
C GLN A 39 -11.06 6.57 -13.61
N ALA A 40 -10.64 6.23 -12.39
CA ALA A 40 -9.35 6.67 -11.85
C ALA A 40 -8.17 6.18 -12.71
N LEU A 41 -8.22 4.94 -13.22
CA LEU A 41 -7.21 4.41 -14.14
C LEU A 41 -7.17 5.18 -15.46
N VAL A 42 -8.32 5.49 -16.06
CA VAL A 42 -8.41 6.30 -17.29
C VAL A 42 -7.85 7.70 -17.04
N GLU A 43 -8.16 8.31 -15.90
CA GLU A 43 -7.63 9.61 -15.53
C GLU A 43 -6.11 9.57 -15.35
N MET A 44 -5.59 8.63 -14.56
CA MET A 44 -4.16 8.53 -14.27
C MET A 44 -3.30 8.18 -15.48
N ILE A 45 -3.83 7.43 -16.45
CA ILE A 45 -3.09 7.16 -17.68
C ILE A 45 -3.18 8.32 -18.70
N THR A 46 -4.23 9.14 -18.61
CA THR A 46 -4.39 10.31 -19.48
C THR A 46 -3.57 11.48 -18.97
N PHE A 47 -3.60 11.72 -17.66
CA PHE A 47 -2.93 12.82 -16.97
C PHE A 47 -2.09 12.32 -15.79
N PRO A 48 -1.00 11.61 -16.08
CA PRO A 48 -0.20 10.96 -15.05
C PRO A 48 0.53 11.95 -14.16
N ARG A 49 0.70 11.55 -12.90
CA ARG A 49 1.51 12.26 -11.91
C ARG A 49 2.79 11.46 -11.65
N LEU A 50 3.93 12.15 -11.61
CA LEU A 50 5.25 11.56 -11.36
C LEU A 50 5.76 11.88 -9.95
N SER A 51 4.85 12.03 -8.98
CA SER A 51 5.17 12.27 -7.57
C SER A 51 6.16 11.23 -7.01
N TRP A 52 6.03 9.97 -7.41
CA TRP A 52 6.93 8.88 -7.03
C TRP A 52 8.37 9.03 -7.57
N MET A 53 8.60 9.92 -8.56
CA MET A 53 9.92 10.28 -9.08
C MET A 53 10.55 11.52 -8.42
N LYS A 54 9.83 12.24 -7.54
CA LYS A 54 10.33 13.45 -6.88
C LYS A 54 11.57 13.15 -6.03
N GLY A 55 12.60 13.98 -6.15
CA GLY A 55 13.90 13.77 -5.50
C GLY A 55 14.82 12.75 -6.19
N SER A 56 14.55 12.36 -7.44
CA SER A 56 15.46 11.54 -8.25
C SER A 56 16.51 12.36 -8.98
N VAL A 57 17.57 11.70 -9.47
CA VAL A 57 18.55 12.27 -10.43
C VAL A 57 17.90 12.76 -11.74
N HIS A 58 16.63 12.44 -11.97
CA HIS A 58 15.86 12.84 -13.16
C HIS A 58 14.91 14.01 -12.92
N ARG A 59 15.12 14.81 -11.85
CA ARG A 59 14.25 15.93 -11.47
C ARG A 59 13.85 16.84 -12.64
N GLU A 60 14.82 17.26 -13.45
CA GLU A 60 14.55 18.14 -14.60
C GLU A 60 13.63 17.47 -15.64
N ALA A 61 13.83 16.18 -15.90
CA ALA A 61 12.99 15.42 -16.84
C ALA A 61 11.55 15.27 -16.33
N VAL A 62 11.39 15.08 -15.01
CA VAL A 62 10.07 15.04 -14.35
C VAL A 62 9.36 16.38 -14.47
N GLU A 63 10.05 17.49 -14.19
CA GLU A 63 9.48 18.84 -14.27
C GLU A 63 9.08 19.25 -15.70
N VAL A 64 9.78 18.76 -16.73
CA VAL A 64 9.37 18.94 -18.13
C VAL A 64 8.12 18.13 -18.43
N PHE A 65 8.11 16.84 -18.07
CA PHE A 65 6.98 15.95 -18.30
C PHE A 65 5.70 16.44 -17.61
N GLU A 66 5.78 16.84 -16.34
CA GLU A 66 4.62 17.35 -15.60
C GLU A 66 4.04 18.61 -16.27
N ARG A 67 4.89 19.52 -16.78
CA ARG A 67 4.44 20.68 -17.54
C ARG A 67 3.71 20.32 -18.83
N GLU A 68 4.20 19.32 -19.57
CA GLU A 68 3.53 18.83 -20.79
C GLU A 68 2.16 18.22 -20.46
N VAL A 69 2.06 17.46 -19.37
CA VAL A 69 0.80 16.89 -18.88
C VAL A 69 -0.19 17.98 -18.49
N ASP A 70 0.26 19.02 -17.76
CA ASP A 70 -0.60 20.13 -17.35
C ASP A 70 -1.12 20.93 -18.56
N GLN A 71 -0.28 21.16 -19.57
CA GLN A 71 -0.68 21.77 -20.83
C GLN A 71 -1.73 20.92 -21.56
N ALA A 72 -1.51 19.61 -21.65
CA ALA A 72 -2.45 18.68 -22.25
C ALA A 72 -3.78 18.66 -21.48
N ARG A 73 -3.73 18.70 -20.14
CA ARG A 73 -4.93 18.79 -19.29
C ARG A 73 -5.72 20.05 -19.58
N ALA A 74 -5.08 21.21 -19.66
CA ALA A 74 -5.75 22.47 -19.98
C ALA A 74 -6.44 22.46 -21.36
N GLN A 75 -5.93 21.68 -22.32
CA GLN A 75 -6.51 21.56 -23.67
C GLN A 75 -7.62 20.50 -23.77
N LEU A 76 -7.59 19.49 -22.89
CA LEU A 76 -8.50 18.34 -22.91
C LEU A 76 -9.54 18.37 -21.79
N ASP A 77 -9.52 19.40 -20.95
CA ASP A 77 -10.44 19.54 -19.82
C ASP A 77 -11.89 19.65 -20.32
N GLY A 78 -12.75 18.72 -19.89
CA GLY A 78 -14.15 18.68 -20.31
C GLY A 78 -14.74 17.28 -20.52
N VAL A 79 -13.95 16.20 -20.48
CA VAL A 79 -14.48 14.84 -20.56
C VAL A 79 -15.00 14.38 -19.20
N ASP A 80 -16.32 14.43 -19.01
CA ASP A 80 -17.00 13.86 -17.84
C ASP A 80 -17.12 12.33 -17.96
N TYR A 81 -16.19 11.62 -17.34
CA TYR A 81 -16.20 10.15 -17.28
C TYR A 81 -17.28 9.56 -16.37
N SER A 82 -17.93 10.37 -15.52
CA SER A 82 -18.93 9.87 -14.56
C SER A 82 -20.15 9.23 -15.25
N ARG A 83 -20.49 9.71 -16.45
CA ARG A 83 -21.61 9.21 -17.26
C ARG A 83 -21.24 8.04 -18.16
N VAL A 84 -19.95 7.70 -18.27
CA VAL A 84 -19.48 6.61 -19.13
C VAL A 84 -19.78 5.27 -18.46
N PRO A 85 -20.36 4.29 -19.17
CA PRO A 85 -20.57 2.95 -18.63
C PRO A 85 -19.25 2.26 -18.26
N GLU A 86 -19.25 1.43 -17.21
CA GLU A 86 -18.05 0.72 -16.73
C GLU A 86 -17.34 -0.09 -17.83
N THR A 87 -18.09 -0.84 -18.62
CA THR A 87 -17.54 -1.64 -19.74
C THR A 87 -16.79 -0.78 -20.76
N ARG A 88 -17.30 0.43 -21.01
CA ARG A 88 -16.65 1.39 -21.91
C ARG A 88 -15.42 2.01 -21.27
N LEU A 89 -15.43 2.28 -19.96
CA LEU A 89 -14.24 2.77 -19.23
C LEU A 89 -13.10 1.75 -19.30
N TRP A 90 -13.37 0.47 -19.10
CA TRP A 90 -12.35 -0.58 -19.27
C TRP A 90 -11.83 -0.69 -20.70
N GLY A 91 -12.71 -0.52 -21.70
CA GLY A 91 -12.31 -0.44 -23.10
C GLY A 91 -11.39 0.75 -23.40
N ILE A 92 -11.72 1.93 -22.85
CA ILE A 92 -10.89 3.15 -22.96
C ILE A 92 -9.55 2.93 -22.29
N PHE A 93 -9.53 2.42 -21.05
CA PHE A 93 -8.29 2.10 -20.33
C PHE A 93 -7.41 1.13 -21.13
N ALA A 94 -7.98 0.05 -21.67
CA ALA A 94 -7.25 -0.93 -22.47
C ALA A 94 -6.62 -0.31 -23.73
N GLN A 95 -7.33 0.59 -24.41
CA GLN A 95 -6.79 1.31 -25.56
C GLN A 95 -5.66 2.26 -25.16
N LEU A 96 -5.84 3.02 -24.08
CA LEU A 96 -4.83 3.93 -23.57
C LEU A 96 -3.59 3.18 -23.09
N ALA A 97 -3.75 2.08 -22.35
CA ALA A 97 -2.66 1.24 -21.85
C ALA A 97 -1.73 0.77 -22.98
N ARG A 98 -2.31 0.30 -24.09
CA ARG A 98 -1.54 -0.10 -25.28
C ARG A 98 -0.85 1.10 -25.94
N THR A 99 -1.58 2.18 -26.16
CA THR A 99 -1.08 3.37 -26.86
C THR A 99 0.06 4.05 -26.09
N ARG A 100 -0.07 4.10 -24.76
CA ARG A 100 0.90 4.69 -23.84
C ARG A 100 2.03 3.74 -23.46
N ALA A 101 2.03 2.51 -23.98
CA ALA A 101 3.00 1.46 -23.65
C ALA A 101 3.12 1.21 -22.14
N LEU A 102 1.97 1.26 -21.44
CA LEU A 102 1.90 0.99 -20.01
C LEU A 102 2.35 -0.45 -19.72
N LYS A 103 3.11 -0.63 -18.64
CA LYS A 103 3.58 -1.94 -18.18
C LYS A 103 3.19 -2.24 -16.75
N THR A 104 3.05 -1.20 -15.92
CA THR A 104 2.76 -1.36 -14.49
C THR A 104 1.71 -0.38 -14.02
N VAL A 105 0.77 -0.87 -13.22
CA VAL A 105 -0.17 -0.07 -12.45
C VAL A 105 0.13 -0.31 -10.97
N SER A 106 0.63 0.71 -10.27
CA SER A 106 0.72 0.70 -8.80
C SER A 106 -0.63 1.10 -8.24
N VAL A 107 -1.23 0.24 -7.43
CA VAL A 107 -2.51 0.46 -6.77
C VAL A 107 -2.24 0.66 -5.28
N GLU A 108 -2.26 1.92 -4.86
CA GLU A 108 -2.12 2.32 -3.48
C GLU A 108 -3.44 2.14 -2.71
N GLN A 109 -3.36 1.87 -1.40
CA GLN A 109 -4.51 1.65 -0.53
C GLN A 109 -5.41 0.50 -0.99
N ALA A 110 -4.82 -0.57 -1.53
CA ALA A 110 -5.57 -1.68 -2.12
C ALA A 110 -6.45 -2.46 -1.13
N ALA A 111 -6.30 -2.26 0.19
CA ALA A 111 -7.25 -2.77 1.18
C ALA A 111 -8.68 -2.23 0.97
N SER A 112 -8.84 -1.07 0.34
CA SER A 112 -10.14 -0.52 -0.05
C SER A 112 -10.92 -1.43 -0.98
N LEU A 113 -10.26 -2.28 -1.80
CA LEU A 113 -10.94 -3.27 -2.65
C LEU A 113 -11.74 -4.29 -1.83
N CYS A 114 -11.44 -4.45 -0.54
CA CYS A 114 -12.18 -5.32 0.38
C CYS A 114 -13.48 -4.70 0.89
N VAL A 115 -13.67 -3.39 0.78
CA VAL A 115 -14.86 -2.70 1.28
C VAL A 115 -15.99 -2.86 0.26
N VAL A 116 -16.70 -3.99 0.33
CA VAL A 116 -17.74 -4.37 -0.65
C VAL A 116 -19.12 -4.44 -0.03
N ARG A 117 -20.17 -4.34 -0.87
CA ARG A 117 -21.56 -4.55 -0.43
C ARG A 117 -21.75 -5.99 0.05
N ARG A 118 -22.71 -6.22 0.96
CA ARG A 118 -23.00 -7.52 1.62
C ARG A 118 -23.07 -8.75 0.69
N ASN A 119 -23.43 -8.59 -0.58
CA ASN A 119 -23.60 -9.69 -1.55
C ASN A 119 -22.44 -9.79 -2.57
N LYS A 120 -21.34 -9.11 -2.32
CA LYS A 120 -20.14 -9.12 -3.17
C LYS A 120 -18.96 -9.68 -2.38
N GLN A 121 -18.02 -10.27 -3.08
CA GLN A 121 -16.79 -10.78 -2.49
C GLN A 121 -15.62 -9.93 -2.97
N PRO A 122 -14.70 -9.51 -2.07
CA PRO A 122 -13.49 -8.79 -2.46
C PRO A 122 -12.70 -9.47 -3.57
N ALA A 123 -12.66 -10.81 -3.54
CA ALA A 123 -11.96 -11.64 -4.52
C ALA A 123 -12.47 -11.44 -5.97
N ASP A 124 -13.74 -11.07 -6.17
CA ASP A 124 -14.30 -10.83 -7.50
C ASP A 124 -13.59 -9.64 -8.19
N HIS A 125 -13.19 -8.63 -7.42
CA HIS A 125 -12.45 -7.48 -7.94
C HIS A 125 -11.05 -7.89 -8.41
N ILE A 126 -10.36 -8.74 -7.65
CA ILE A 126 -9.03 -9.22 -8.07
C ILE A 126 -9.12 -10.14 -9.29
N LEU A 127 -10.08 -11.05 -9.35
CA LEU A 127 -10.25 -11.90 -10.53
C LEU A 127 -10.43 -11.07 -11.80
N HIS A 128 -11.19 -9.97 -11.71
CA HIS A 128 -11.34 -9.04 -12.82
C HIS A 128 -10.01 -8.36 -13.19
N LEU A 129 -9.27 -7.82 -12.22
CA LEU A 129 -7.98 -7.18 -12.46
C LEU A 129 -6.95 -8.16 -13.05
N MET A 130 -6.95 -9.42 -12.60
CA MET A 130 -6.10 -10.46 -13.18
C MET A 130 -6.43 -10.73 -14.64
N GLY A 131 -7.72 -10.78 -15.00
CA GLY A 131 -8.14 -10.92 -16.39
C GLY A 131 -7.66 -9.75 -17.27
N ILE A 132 -7.72 -8.52 -16.74
CA ILE A 132 -7.21 -7.33 -17.43
C ILE A 132 -5.67 -7.38 -17.55
N ALA A 133 -4.98 -7.78 -16.48
CA ALA A 133 -3.53 -7.92 -16.45
C ALA A 133 -3.04 -8.92 -17.52
N GLU A 134 -3.68 -10.08 -17.60
CA GLU A 134 -3.40 -11.12 -18.59
C GLU A 134 -3.72 -10.64 -20.02
N GLN A 135 -4.86 -9.98 -20.23
CA GLN A 135 -5.28 -9.48 -21.55
C GLN A 135 -4.37 -8.36 -22.10
N LEU A 136 -3.83 -7.52 -21.22
CA LEU A 136 -3.06 -6.34 -21.59
C LEU A 136 -1.55 -6.50 -21.37
N GLU A 137 -1.10 -7.66 -20.87
CA GLU A 137 0.28 -7.93 -20.47
C GLU A 137 0.81 -6.86 -19.49
N LEU A 138 -0.01 -6.51 -18.50
CA LEU A 138 0.29 -5.53 -17.46
C LEU A 138 0.63 -6.21 -16.13
N ASN A 139 1.39 -5.50 -15.30
CA ASN A 139 1.61 -5.85 -13.91
C ASN A 139 0.78 -4.92 -13.02
N PHE A 140 -0.07 -5.49 -12.16
CA PHE A 140 -0.66 -4.75 -11.05
C PHE A 140 0.17 -4.98 -9.79
N VAL A 141 0.64 -3.90 -9.18
CA VAL A 141 1.33 -3.93 -7.89
C VAL A 141 0.38 -3.34 -6.86
N LEU A 142 -0.09 -4.14 -5.93
CA LEU A 142 -1.08 -3.72 -4.93
C LEU A 142 -0.36 -3.53 -3.59
N THR A 143 -0.45 -2.33 -3.03
CA THR A 143 0.09 -1.99 -1.71
C THR A 143 -1.05 -1.69 -0.75
N GLY A 144 -0.94 -2.19 0.48
CA GLY A 144 -2.00 -2.02 1.46
C GLY A 144 -1.66 -2.69 2.79
N VAL A 145 -2.63 -2.58 3.71
CA VAL A 145 -2.54 -3.17 5.05
C VAL A 145 -3.00 -4.63 5.07
N THR A 146 -2.83 -5.29 6.22
CA THR A 146 -3.19 -6.69 6.48
C THR A 146 -4.59 -7.10 6.02
N ALA A 147 -5.57 -6.19 6.12
CA ALA A 147 -6.95 -6.40 5.68
C ALA A 147 -7.07 -6.75 4.18
N MET A 148 -6.08 -6.37 3.37
CA MET A 148 -6.00 -6.72 1.95
C MET A 148 -5.92 -8.24 1.72
N SER A 149 -5.55 -9.04 2.73
CA SER A 149 -5.46 -10.50 2.62
C SER A 149 -6.76 -11.19 2.21
N GLU A 150 -7.91 -10.59 2.48
CA GLU A 150 -9.21 -11.08 2.02
C GLU A 150 -9.31 -11.19 0.49
N LEU A 151 -8.51 -10.40 -0.24
CA LEU A 151 -8.48 -10.41 -1.69
C LEU A 151 -8.02 -11.73 -2.30
N TRP A 152 -7.20 -12.53 -1.58
CA TRP A 152 -6.67 -13.80 -2.09
C TRP A 152 -6.93 -15.01 -1.18
N MET A 153 -7.23 -14.80 0.10
CA MET A 153 -7.37 -15.90 1.06
C MET A 153 -8.58 -16.81 0.76
N THR A 154 -9.61 -16.28 0.10
CA THR A 154 -10.84 -17.02 -0.22
C THR A 154 -10.77 -17.80 -1.54
N ARG A 155 -9.76 -17.56 -2.38
CA ARG A 155 -9.67 -18.08 -3.76
C ARG A 155 -8.24 -18.57 -4.07
N PRO A 156 -7.95 -19.87 -3.97
CA PRO A 156 -6.62 -20.43 -4.24
C PRO A 156 -6.07 -20.11 -5.65
N GLU A 157 -6.93 -19.90 -6.64
CA GLU A 157 -6.58 -19.51 -8.01
C GLU A 157 -5.93 -18.14 -8.12
N ILE A 158 -6.19 -17.23 -7.18
CA ILE A 158 -5.52 -15.93 -7.09
C ILE A 158 -4.11 -16.13 -6.54
N ARG A 159 -4.00 -16.90 -5.45
CA ARG A 159 -2.71 -17.19 -4.78
C ARG A 159 -1.71 -17.92 -5.69
N ARG A 160 -2.17 -18.67 -6.69
CA ARG A 160 -1.30 -19.34 -7.68
C ARG A 160 -0.67 -18.39 -8.71
N ARG A 161 -1.22 -17.18 -8.88
CA ARG A 161 -0.84 -16.23 -9.93
C ARG A 161 -0.36 -14.88 -9.39
N ALA A 162 -0.51 -14.65 -8.09
CA ALA A 162 -0.05 -13.45 -7.41
C ALA A 162 1.23 -13.74 -6.60
N HIS A 163 2.16 -12.78 -6.61
CA HIS A 163 3.31 -12.78 -5.71
C HIS A 163 2.98 -11.91 -4.49
N ILE A 164 2.99 -12.50 -3.30
CA ILE A 164 2.71 -11.81 -2.05
C ILE A 164 4.04 -11.48 -1.37
N VAL A 165 4.32 -10.19 -1.20
CA VAL A 165 5.49 -9.70 -0.49
C VAL A 165 5.04 -9.11 0.84
N TRP A 166 5.59 -9.62 1.94
CA TRP A 166 5.27 -9.16 3.28
C TRP A 166 6.31 -8.14 3.74
N MET A 167 5.85 -6.92 4.03
CA MET A 167 6.67 -5.90 4.70
C MET A 167 6.37 -5.96 6.20
N ARG A 168 7.24 -6.61 6.97
CA ARG A 168 6.99 -6.85 8.39
C ARG A 168 7.32 -5.61 9.22
N PRO A 169 6.58 -5.32 10.30
CA PRO A 169 7.06 -4.44 11.36
C PRO A 169 8.38 -4.97 11.91
N TYR A 170 9.24 -4.09 12.44
CA TYR A 170 10.43 -4.51 13.17
C TYR A 170 10.00 -5.38 14.37
N SER A 171 10.82 -6.36 14.75
CA SER A 171 10.55 -7.27 15.87
C SER A 171 11.70 -7.23 16.89
N PRO A 172 11.43 -7.25 18.21
CA PRO A 172 12.49 -7.28 19.20
C PRO A 172 13.10 -8.69 19.32
N TYR A 173 12.46 -9.69 18.70
CA TYR A 173 12.90 -11.07 18.67
C TYR A 173 13.80 -11.39 17.47
N ARG A 174 14.04 -10.41 16.57
CA ARG A 174 14.89 -10.54 15.39
C ARG A 174 16.07 -9.57 15.52
N GLU A 175 17.28 -10.10 15.67
CA GLU A 175 18.48 -9.28 15.95
C GLU A 175 18.75 -8.20 14.89
N GLU A 176 18.58 -8.54 13.60
CA GLU A 176 18.73 -7.59 12.49
C GLU A 176 17.72 -6.44 12.57
N ASP A 177 16.48 -6.73 12.97
CA ASP A 177 15.42 -5.73 13.10
C ASP A 177 15.74 -4.73 14.20
N CYS A 178 16.29 -5.19 15.34
CA CYS A 178 16.71 -4.29 16.42
C CYS A 178 17.73 -3.26 15.94
N LYS A 179 18.72 -3.69 15.14
CA LYS A 179 19.74 -2.79 14.58
C LYS A 179 19.11 -1.77 13.62
N HIS A 180 18.29 -2.23 12.68
CA HIS A 180 17.63 -1.35 11.73
C HIS A 180 16.63 -0.39 12.38
N PHE A 181 15.95 -0.82 13.45
CA PHE A 181 15.06 0.02 14.23
C PHE A 181 15.82 1.16 14.92
N VAL A 182 17.00 0.88 15.50
CA VAL A 182 17.86 1.92 16.07
C VAL A 182 18.35 2.91 15.02
N ASP A 183 18.73 2.44 13.83
CA ASP A 183 19.12 3.32 12.72
C ASP A 183 17.95 4.19 12.23
N LEU A 184 16.73 3.66 12.23
CA LEU A 184 15.52 4.43 11.95
C LEU A 184 15.28 5.50 13.02
N LEU A 185 15.43 5.19 14.30
CA LEU A 185 15.28 6.18 15.38
C LEU A 185 16.27 7.33 15.22
N ARG A 186 17.52 7.06 14.80
CA ARG A 186 18.50 8.12 14.50
C ARG A 186 18.06 9.00 13.33
N ALA A 187 17.46 8.43 12.30
CA ALA A 187 16.92 9.21 11.19
C ALA A 187 15.80 10.15 11.66
N ILE A 188 14.89 9.64 12.50
CA ILE A 188 13.82 10.43 13.12
C ILE A 188 14.37 11.53 14.03
N GLU A 189 15.39 11.22 14.85
CA GLU A 189 16.05 12.20 15.73
C GLU A 189 16.57 13.40 14.95
N ASN A 190 17.19 13.15 13.78
CA ASN A 190 17.72 14.18 12.89
C ASN A 190 16.63 14.98 12.18
N GLU A 191 15.53 14.34 11.80
CA GLU A 191 14.44 15.00 11.05
C GLU A 191 13.53 15.85 11.96
N TYR A 192 13.29 15.41 13.19
CA TYR A 192 12.28 15.99 14.09
C TYR A 192 12.85 16.88 15.20
N ALA A 193 14.13 17.24 15.14
CA ALA A 193 14.82 18.05 16.16
C ALA A 193 14.57 17.53 17.58
N VAL A 194 14.75 16.23 17.79
CA VAL A 194 14.59 15.61 19.11
C VAL A 194 15.84 15.88 19.95
N GLU A 195 15.66 16.08 21.26
CA GLU A 195 16.79 16.24 22.18
C GLU A 195 17.70 15.00 22.14
N GLN A 196 19.01 15.26 22.03
CA GLN A 196 20.00 14.23 21.74
C GLN A 196 19.99 13.12 22.79
N GLY A 197 19.85 11.87 22.33
CA GLY A 197 19.87 10.69 23.17
C GLY A 197 18.53 10.31 23.79
N VAL A 198 17.48 11.13 23.66
CA VAL A 198 16.14 10.81 24.17
C VAL A 198 15.58 9.54 23.52
N LEU A 199 15.57 9.47 22.18
CA LEU A 199 15.04 8.28 21.48
C LEU A 199 15.84 7.01 21.81
N ARG A 200 17.16 7.16 22.00
CA ARG A 200 18.03 6.04 22.40
C ARG A 200 17.74 5.55 23.81
N GLY A 201 17.41 6.46 24.74
CA GLY A 201 17.02 6.10 26.10
C GLY A 201 15.66 5.40 26.18
N MET A 202 14.82 5.55 25.16
CA MET A 202 13.44 5.06 25.12
C MET A 202 13.22 3.92 24.12
N ILE A 203 14.26 3.22 23.63
CA ILE A 203 14.12 2.22 22.57
C ILE A 203 13.04 1.18 22.87
N GLU A 204 13.01 0.64 24.08
CA GLU A 204 12.02 -0.38 24.48
C GLU A 204 10.61 0.20 24.52
N ASP A 205 10.43 1.37 25.15
CA ASP A 205 9.14 2.08 25.22
C ASP A 205 8.61 2.40 23.82
N LEU A 206 9.45 2.95 22.95
CA LEU A 206 9.10 3.32 21.57
C LEU A 206 8.77 2.08 20.73
N PHE A 207 9.47 0.97 20.97
CA PHE A 207 9.17 -0.27 20.29
C PHE A 207 7.78 -0.79 20.69
N VAL A 208 7.48 -0.82 22.00
CA VAL A 208 6.18 -1.25 22.52
C VAL A 208 5.06 -0.34 22.03
N GLU A 209 5.29 0.97 22.06
CA GLU A 209 4.34 2.00 21.67
C GLU A 209 3.98 1.98 20.18
N THR A 210 4.92 1.57 19.32
CA THR A 210 4.74 1.60 17.86
C THR A 210 4.56 0.23 17.23
N GLY A 211 4.73 -0.86 17.99
CA GLY A 211 4.72 -2.22 17.46
C GLY A 211 5.79 -2.47 16.39
N GLY A 212 6.85 -1.65 16.35
CA GLY A 212 7.86 -1.66 15.30
C GLY A 212 7.38 -1.16 13.93
N ILE A 213 6.25 -0.44 13.87
CA ILE A 213 5.66 0.10 12.63
C ILE A 213 6.24 1.50 12.36
N VAL A 214 6.83 1.70 11.19
CA VAL A 214 7.44 2.99 10.79
C VAL A 214 6.42 4.13 10.78
N GLY A 215 5.21 3.87 10.28
CA GLY A 215 4.14 4.87 10.25
C GLY A 215 3.76 5.37 11.65
N GLU A 216 3.77 4.50 12.66
CA GLU A 216 3.48 4.87 14.05
C GLU A 216 4.61 5.68 14.68
N LEU A 217 5.87 5.42 14.33
CA LEU A 217 7.00 6.26 14.74
C LEU A 217 6.89 7.67 14.17
N ILE A 218 6.54 7.80 12.89
CA ILE A 218 6.35 9.10 12.23
C ILE A 218 5.20 9.85 12.88
N ARG A 219 4.05 9.20 13.09
CA ARG A 219 2.90 9.77 13.82
C ARG A 219 3.31 10.28 15.19
N LEU A 220 4.00 9.44 15.97
CA LEU A 220 4.46 9.81 17.31
C LEU A 220 5.37 11.04 17.29
N ALA A 221 6.29 11.11 16.33
CA ALA A 221 7.20 12.25 16.17
C ALA A 221 6.46 13.54 15.76
N ASP A 222 5.48 13.44 14.85
CA ASP A 222 4.62 14.56 14.45
C ASP A 222 3.79 15.09 15.62
N ASP A 223 3.12 14.22 16.37
CA ASP A 223 2.32 14.58 17.54
C ASP A 223 3.20 15.23 18.63
N SER A 224 4.39 14.67 18.85
CA SER A 224 5.35 15.20 19.83
C SER A 224 5.89 16.57 19.44
N ARG A 225 6.12 16.79 18.13
CA ARG A 225 6.50 18.10 17.59
C ARG A 225 5.41 19.13 17.84
N MET A 226 4.15 18.78 17.58
CA MET A 226 3.02 19.67 17.84
C MET A 226 2.95 20.08 19.32
N ARG A 227 3.20 19.13 20.24
CA ARG A 227 3.22 19.42 21.68
C ARG A 227 4.39 20.31 22.09
N ALA A 228 5.59 20.04 21.58
CA ALA A 228 6.76 20.89 21.83
C ALA A 228 6.50 22.34 21.39
N GLN A 229 5.93 22.51 20.18
CA GLN A 229 5.55 23.82 19.64
C GLN A 229 4.49 24.52 20.50
N GLN A 230 3.46 23.81 20.94
CA GLN A 230 2.44 24.35 21.86
C GLN A 230 3.05 24.79 23.20
N ALA A 231 4.12 24.14 23.64
CA ALA A 231 4.88 24.52 24.83
C ALA A 231 5.97 25.58 24.57
N GLY A 232 6.03 26.15 23.35
CA GLY A 232 7.01 27.17 22.96
C GLY A 232 8.45 26.66 22.83
N ARG A 233 8.63 25.34 22.60
CA ARG A 233 9.93 24.70 22.42
C ARG A 233 10.15 24.31 20.96
N GLU A 234 11.40 24.44 20.52
CA GLU A 234 11.83 23.99 19.18
C GLU A 234 12.24 22.51 19.17
N ALA A 235 12.73 21.99 20.30
CA ALA A 235 13.19 20.61 20.42
C ALA A 235 12.18 19.74 21.18
N ILE A 236 12.01 18.51 20.70
CA ILE A 236 11.15 17.49 21.33
C ILE A 236 11.87 16.87 22.53
N ARG A 237 11.20 16.82 23.68
CA ARG A 237 11.70 16.14 24.89
C ARG A 237 11.00 14.81 25.12
N GLU A 238 11.57 14.00 26.01
CA GLU A 238 10.95 12.74 26.48
C GLU A 238 9.50 12.92 26.94
N ALA A 239 9.20 14.01 27.67
CA ALA A 239 7.85 14.28 28.15
C ALA A 239 6.84 14.51 27.01
N ASP A 240 7.28 15.09 25.90
CA ASP A 240 6.43 15.33 24.72
C ASP A 240 6.13 14.02 23.98
N LEU A 241 7.10 13.10 23.93
CA LEU A 241 6.94 11.74 23.42
C LEU A 241 5.96 10.94 24.26
N ARG A 242 6.18 10.85 25.58
CA ARG A 242 5.30 10.10 26.48
C ARG A 242 3.88 10.63 26.48
N ALA A 243 3.70 11.95 26.34
CA ALA A 243 2.37 12.55 26.23
C ALA A 243 1.67 12.23 24.90
N SER A 244 2.40 11.77 23.88
CA SER A 244 1.90 11.42 22.54
C SER A 244 1.67 9.92 22.35
N PHE A 245 1.90 9.12 23.40
CA PHE A 245 1.61 7.70 23.39
C PHE A 245 0.11 7.44 23.21
N HIS A 246 -0.20 6.32 22.59
CA HIS A 246 -1.55 5.80 22.46
C HIS A 246 -2.19 5.65 23.84
N ASN A 247 -3.51 5.79 23.86
CA ASN A 247 -4.27 5.24 24.98
C ASN A 247 -4.30 3.71 24.90
N ASP A 248 -4.61 3.06 26.02
CA ASP A 248 -4.62 1.60 26.14
C ASP A 248 -5.45 0.90 25.07
N ALA A 249 -6.60 1.45 24.70
CA ALA A 249 -7.48 0.86 23.70
C ALA A 249 -6.85 0.86 22.29
N ALA A 250 -6.25 1.98 21.89
CA ALA A 250 -5.56 2.10 20.61
C ALA A 250 -4.30 1.21 20.57
N ALA A 251 -3.51 1.18 21.65
CA ALA A 251 -2.34 0.32 21.76
C ALA A 251 -2.72 -1.17 21.65
N GLN A 252 -3.79 -1.61 22.32
CA GLN A 252 -4.29 -2.98 22.23
C GLN A 252 -4.72 -3.34 20.81
N GLN A 253 -5.43 -2.45 20.12
CA GLN A 253 -5.86 -2.68 18.74
C GLN A 253 -4.66 -2.80 17.79
N MET A 254 -3.68 -1.90 17.91
CA MET A 254 -2.44 -1.96 17.11
C MET A 254 -1.72 -3.30 17.31
N TRP A 255 -1.52 -3.73 18.56
CA TRP A 255 -0.87 -5.02 18.85
C TRP A 255 -1.68 -6.22 18.36
N TRP A 256 -3.01 -6.13 18.38
CA TRP A 256 -3.87 -7.15 17.76
C TRP A 256 -3.62 -7.23 16.25
N ASP A 257 -3.53 -6.10 15.56
CA ASP A 257 -3.23 -6.04 14.11
C ASP A 257 -1.85 -6.62 13.77
N VAL A 258 -0.82 -6.29 14.57
CA VAL A 258 0.52 -6.89 14.46
C VAL A 258 0.45 -8.40 14.62
N CYS A 259 -0.28 -8.89 15.63
CA CYS A 259 -0.48 -10.32 15.85
C CYS A 259 -1.18 -11.02 14.68
N GLN A 260 -2.20 -10.39 14.09
CA GLN A 260 -2.88 -10.96 12.92
C GLN A 260 -1.97 -11.01 11.70
N PHE A 261 -1.17 -9.96 11.50
CA PHE A 261 -0.19 -9.92 10.41
C PHE A 261 0.85 -11.04 10.52
N GLU A 262 1.43 -11.25 11.71
CA GLU A 262 2.41 -12.32 11.94
C GLU A 262 1.78 -13.72 11.72
N LYS A 263 0.52 -13.93 12.13
CA LYS A 263 -0.23 -15.18 11.85
C LYS A 263 -0.43 -15.41 10.35
N LEU A 264 -0.73 -14.36 9.57
CA LEU A 264 -0.90 -14.46 8.12
C LEU A 264 0.42 -14.74 7.40
N CYS A 265 1.53 -14.23 7.94
CA CYS A 265 2.88 -14.46 7.42
C CYS A 265 3.41 -15.86 7.74
N ALA A 266 2.95 -16.47 8.84
CA ALA A 266 3.45 -17.75 9.30
C ALA A 266 3.17 -18.87 8.27
N PRO A 267 4.14 -19.78 8.05
CA PRO A 267 3.88 -20.96 7.22
C PRO A 267 2.77 -21.81 7.85
N GLY A 268 1.89 -22.36 7.01
CA GLY A 268 0.87 -23.29 7.49
C GLY A 268 1.50 -24.55 8.04
N ASP A 269 1.03 -25.02 9.20
CA ASP A 269 1.48 -26.29 9.79
C ASP A 269 0.73 -27.47 9.13
N PRO A 270 1.44 -28.35 8.38
CA PRO A 270 0.83 -29.52 7.75
C PRO A 270 0.15 -30.46 8.75
N SER A 271 0.59 -30.48 10.01
CA SER A 271 0.03 -31.33 11.06
C SER A 271 -1.40 -30.92 11.44
N VAL A 272 -1.69 -29.62 11.40
CA VAL A 272 -3.02 -29.04 11.66
C VAL A 272 -3.97 -29.38 10.50
N LEU A 273 -3.51 -29.20 9.26
CA LEU A 273 -4.29 -29.54 8.06
C LEU A 273 -4.61 -31.05 7.98
N LYS A 274 -3.65 -31.89 8.37
CA LYS A 274 -3.83 -33.34 8.40
C LYS A 274 -4.94 -33.77 9.36
N LYS A 275 -5.06 -33.12 10.53
CA LYS A 275 -6.14 -33.41 11.50
C LYS A 275 -7.51 -33.01 10.95
N GLN A 276 -7.60 -31.86 10.27
CA GLN A 276 -8.86 -31.39 9.66
C GLN A 276 -9.31 -32.32 8.53
N LEU A 277 -8.42 -32.67 7.61
CA LEU A 277 -8.74 -33.58 6.48
C LEU A 277 -9.12 -34.98 6.95
N LEU A 278 -8.48 -35.51 7.99
CA LEU A 278 -8.78 -36.85 8.51
C LEU A 278 -10.12 -36.92 9.26
N HIS A 279 -10.63 -35.78 9.78
CA HIS A 279 -11.96 -35.70 10.38
C HIS A 279 -13.09 -35.58 9.35
N GLU A 280 -12.80 -35.02 8.17
CA GLU A 280 -13.80 -34.79 7.11
C GLU A 280 -13.84 -35.90 6.05
N LEU A 281 -12.80 -36.73 5.97
CA LEU A 281 -12.80 -37.89 5.08
C LEU A 281 -13.66 -39.03 5.68
N PRO A 282 -14.59 -39.63 4.91
CA PRO A 282 -15.36 -40.77 5.39
C PRO A 282 -14.40 -41.89 5.80
N PRO A 283 -14.68 -42.61 6.91
CA PRO A 283 -13.81 -43.67 7.38
C PRO A 283 -13.57 -44.65 6.24
N LYS A 284 -12.29 -44.96 5.98
CA LYS A 284 -11.89 -45.95 4.97
C LYS A 284 -12.75 -47.19 5.17
N LYS A 285 -13.66 -47.47 4.22
CA LYS A 285 -14.34 -48.76 4.15
C LYS A 285 -13.23 -49.81 4.06
N ARG A 286 -13.03 -50.56 5.14
CA ARG A 286 -12.19 -51.76 5.12
C ARG A 286 -12.77 -52.65 4.03
N ARG A 287 -11.99 -52.91 2.98
CA ARG A 287 -12.35 -53.92 2.00
C ARG A 287 -12.44 -55.26 2.74
N ALA A 288 -13.59 -55.91 2.60
CA ALA A 288 -13.85 -57.26 3.09
C ALA A 288 -12.97 -58.29 2.36
#